data_AF-A0A0K8Q5W9-F1
#
_entry.id   AF-A0A0K8Q5W9-F1
#
_cell.length_a   1.000
_cell.length_b   1.000
_cell.length_c   1.000
_cell.angle_alpha   90.00
_cell.angle_beta   90.00
_cell.angle_gamma   90.00
#
_symmetry.space_group_name_H-M   'P 1'
#
loop_
_entity.id
_entity.type
_entity.pdbx_description
1 polymer ?
#
loop_
_entity_poly.entity_id
_entity_poly.type
_entity_poly.pdbx_seq_one_letter_code
_entity_poly.pdbx_strand_id
1 'polypeptide(L)'
;MAAEQPTILATSGGYKAGRRSRLEFDALLHHAVELSGVTGRAPRVTHIGTASGDQSWFNAEMDHAARIAGFDFSHLNLFTMPSVEDPETHLMDQDVVWVNGGSVINLLAVWRAHGWMPFCGGCGKTVWF
;
A
#
# COMPACT_ATOMS: atom_id res chain seq x y z
N MET A 1 -12.17 -14.96 0.55
CA MET A 1 -12.85 -14.99 1.87
C MET A 1 -12.19 -13.92 2.72
N ALA A 2 -12.94 -13.12 3.46
CA ALA A 2 -12.36 -12.09 4.33
C ALA A 2 -11.51 -12.75 5.44
N ALA A 3 -10.44 -12.08 5.87
CA ALA A 3 -9.63 -12.55 6.99
C ALA A 3 -10.35 -12.30 8.32
N GLU A 4 -10.27 -13.25 9.24
CA GLU A 4 -10.89 -13.13 10.58
C GLU A 4 -10.08 -12.25 11.54
N GLN A 5 -8.83 -11.95 11.18
CA GLN A 5 -7.88 -11.18 11.99
C GLN A 5 -6.93 -10.37 11.10
N PRO A 6 -6.19 -9.41 11.67
CA PRO A 6 -5.10 -8.73 10.96
C PRO A 6 -4.14 -9.76 10.37
N THR A 7 -3.86 -9.58 9.08
CA THR A 7 -3.14 -10.54 8.24
C THR A 7 -1.95 -9.84 7.58
N ILE A 8 -0.87 -10.57 7.37
CA ILE A 8 0.25 -10.15 6.53
C ILE A 8 0.34 -11.15 5.38
N LEU A 9 0.31 -10.63 4.16
CA LEU A 9 0.55 -11.30 2.89
C LEU A 9 1.91 -10.81 2.49
N ALA A 10 2.86 -11.74 2.40
CA ALA A 10 4.17 -11.48 1.86
C ALA A 10 4.19 -12.01 0.43
N THR A 11 4.39 -11.12 -0.54
CA THR A 11 4.30 -11.44 -1.97
C THR A 11 5.48 -10.89 -2.76
N SER A 12 5.83 -11.56 -3.85
CA SER A 12 6.83 -11.09 -4.83
C SER A 12 6.18 -10.54 -6.10
N GLY A 13 4.90 -10.20 -6.05
CA GLY A 13 4.09 -9.72 -7.18
C GLY A 13 2.86 -8.94 -6.72
N GLY A 14 2.01 -8.60 -7.68
CA GLY A 14 0.82 -7.75 -7.44
C GLY A 14 0.47 -6.85 -8.61
N TYR A 15 1.33 -6.80 -9.63
CA TYR A 15 1.14 -5.99 -10.81
C TYR A 15 1.35 -6.80 -12.09
N LYS A 16 0.71 -6.37 -13.16
CA LYS A 16 0.89 -6.89 -14.52
C LYS A 16 1.03 -5.76 -15.52
N ALA A 17 1.49 -6.07 -16.72
CA ALA A 17 1.43 -5.14 -17.84
C ALA A 17 -0.03 -4.82 -18.19
N GLY A 18 -0.35 -3.53 -18.30
CA GLY A 18 -1.69 -3.08 -18.66
C GLY A 18 -1.98 -3.21 -20.15
N ARG A 19 -3.26 -3.19 -20.52
CA ARG A 19 -3.66 -3.24 -21.95
C ARG A 19 -3.48 -1.90 -22.66
N ARG A 20 -3.73 -0.80 -21.93
CA ARG A 20 -3.61 0.60 -22.40
C ARG A 20 -2.90 1.51 -21.38
N SER A 21 -2.37 0.92 -20.32
CA SER A 21 -1.53 1.56 -19.31
C SER A 21 -0.22 0.78 -19.22
N ARG A 22 0.80 1.36 -18.60
CA ARG A 22 2.06 0.64 -18.36
C ARG A 22 1.87 -0.47 -17.32
N LEU A 23 1.01 -0.25 -16.34
CA LEU A 23 0.77 -1.13 -15.21
C LEU A 23 -0.73 -1.25 -14.89
N GLU A 24 -1.15 -2.43 -14.49
CA GLU A 24 -2.44 -2.72 -13.86
C GLU A 24 -2.21 -3.58 -12.60
N PHE A 25 -3.14 -3.54 -11.64
CA PHE A 25 -3.12 -4.45 -10.50
C PHE A 25 -3.47 -5.87 -10.95
N ASP A 26 -2.82 -6.85 -10.31
CA ASP A 26 -2.99 -8.26 -10.60
C ASP A 26 -3.53 -9.04 -9.40
N ALA A 27 -3.72 -10.35 -9.58
CA ALA A 27 -4.42 -11.25 -8.68
C ALA A 27 -4.07 -11.08 -7.19
N LEU A 28 -2.79 -10.87 -6.84
CA LEU A 28 -2.36 -10.78 -5.44
C LEU A 28 -2.81 -9.49 -4.76
N LEU A 29 -2.87 -8.37 -5.48
CA LEU A 29 -3.35 -7.10 -4.92
C LEU A 29 -4.88 -7.13 -4.79
N HIS A 30 -5.58 -7.69 -5.78
CA HIS A 30 -7.01 -7.97 -5.65
C HIS A 30 -7.32 -8.94 -4.50
N HIS A 31 -6.49 -9.95 -4.30
CA HIS A 31 -6.62 -10.88 -3.19
C HIS A 31 -6.42 -10.19 -1.83
N ALA A 32 -5.47 -9.26 -1.71
CA ALA A 32 -5.31 -8.44 -0.49
C ALA A 32 -6.57 -7.62 -0.19
N VAL A 33 -7.22 -7.05 -1.22
CA VAL A 33 -8.51 -6.38 -1.09
C VAL A 33 -9.60 -7.35 -0.64
N GLU A 34 -9.69 -8.54 -1.23
CA GLU A 34 -10.66 -9.56 -0.80
C GLU A 34 -10.47 -9.96 0.67
N LEU A 35 -9.23 -10.10 1.13
CA LEU A 35 -8.91 -10.42 2.52
C LEU A 35 -9.31 -9.30 3.48
N SER A 36 -9.36 -8.04 3.04
CA SER A 36 -9.84 -6.93 3.86
C SER A 36 -11.34 -7.01 4.19
N GLY A 37 -12.12 -7.78 3.42
CA GLY A 37 -13.56 -7.97 3.64
C GLY A 37 -14.44 -6.77 3.29
N VAL A 38 -13.88 -5.70 2.72
CA VAL A 38 -14.63 -4.51 2.32
C VAL A 38 -15.66 -4.83 1.23
N THR A 39 -16.89 -4.37 1.44
CA THR A 39 -17.99 -4.49 0.48
C THR A 39 -18.84 -3.22 0.47
N GLY A 40 -19.55 -2.94 -0.62
CA GLY A 40 -20.49 -1.81 -0.71
C GLY A 40 -19.86 -0.43 -0.94
N ARG A 41 -18.52 -0.32 -1.00
CA ARG A 41 -17.78 0.88 -1.40
C ARG A 41 -16.48 0.51 -2.09
N ALA A 42 -15.82 1.49 -2.69
CA ALA A 42 -14.46 1.33 -3.18
C ALA A 42 -13.50 0.98 -2.01
N PRO A 43 -12.59 0.02 -2.18
CA PRO A 43 -11.58 -0.31 -1.17
C PRO A 43 -10.59 0.85 -1.03
N ARG A 44 -10.29 1.24 0.21
CA ARG A 44 -9.28 2.25 0.54
C ARG A 44 -7.92 1.57 0.60
N VAL A 45 -7.06 1.89 -0.36
CA VAL A 45 -5.73 1.30 -0.47
C VAL A 45 -4.70 2.42 -0.43
N THR A 46 -3.71 2.30 0.46
CA THR A 46 -2.56 3.20 0.44
C THR A 46 -1.30 2.49 0.02
N HIS A 47 -0.55 3.11 -0.89
CA HIS A 47 0.75 2.64 -1.34
C HIS A 47 1.86 3.32 -0.55
N ILE A 48 2.84 2.52 -0.11
CA ILE A 48 4.10 3.00 0.48
C ILE A 48 5.24 2.63 -0.45
N GLY A 49 5.79 3.63 -1.15
CA GLY A 49 6.85 3.48 -2.15
C GLY A 49 8.28 3.64 -1.61
N THR A 50 8.43 3.72 -0.28
CA THR A 50 9.64 4.23 0.37
C THR A 50 10.89 3.43 0.04
N ALA A 51 10.76 2.12 -0.21
CA ALA A 51 11.87 1.24 -0.59
C ALA A 51 12.58 1.68 -1.90
N SER A 52 11.87 2.43 -2.74
CA SER A 52 12.35 3.00 -4.00
C SER A 52 12.43 4.53 -3.99
N GLY A 53 12.24 5.16 -2.83
CA GLY A 53 12.33 6.61 -2.67
C GLY A 53 11.11 7.40 -3.17
N ASP A 54 9.90 6.81 -3.11
CA ASP A 54 8.63 7.49 -3.40
C ASP A 54 8.58 8.17 -4.79
N GLN A 55 8.99 7.40 -5.81
CA GLN A 55 9.09 7.91 -7.18
C GLN A 55 7.75 8.43 -7.71
N SER A 56 7.68 9.73 -8.01
CA SER A 56 6.46 10.39 -8.47
C SER A 56 5.87 9.79 -9.75
N TRP A 57 6.74 9.37 -10.69
CA TRP A 57 6.30 8.70 -11.92
C TRP A 57 5.65 7.34 -11.63
N PHE A 58 6.14 6.60 -10.64
CA PHE A 58 5.57 5.30 -10.28
C PHE A 58 4.25 5.48 -9.53
N ASN A 59 4.16 6.48 -8.66
CA ASN A 59 2.90 6.86 -8.02
C ASN A 59 1.82 7.17 -9.07
N ALA A 60 2.13 7.94 -10.12
CA ALA A 60 1.18 8.22 -11.20
C ALA A 60 0.70 6.96 -11.96
N GLU A 61 1.58 5.97 -12.16
CA GLU A 61 1.19 4.68 -12.75
C GLU A 61 0.27 3.87 -11.81
N MET A 62 0.56 3.90 -10.51
CA MET A 62 -0.27 3.26 -9.49
C MET A 62 -1.66 3.92 -9.39
N ASP A 63 -1.73 5.26 -9.45
CA ASP A 63 -3.00 6.00 -9.52
C ASP A 63 -3.83 5.59 -10.74
N HIS A 64 -3.20 5.41 -11.90
CA HIS A 64 -3.88 4.94 -13.10
C HIS A 64 -4.40 3.51 -12.92
N ALA A 65 -3.57 2.59 -12.41
CA ALA A 65 -3.96 1.23 -12.13
C ALA A 65 -5.13 1.14 -11.13
N ALA A 66 -5.11 1.96 -10.09
CA ALA A 66 -6.18 2.05 -9.11
C ALA A 66 -7.49 2.57 -9.68
N ARG A 67 -7.44 3.57 -10.57
CA ARG A 67 -8.64 4.04 -11.30
C ARG A 67 -9.26 2.94 -12.15
N ILE A 68 -8.44 2.12 -12.82
CA ILE A 68 -8.91 0.97 -13.60
C ILE A 68 -9.55 -0.08 -12.68
N ALA A 69 -8.93 -0.34 -11.52
CA ALA A 69 -9.43 -1.31 -10.54
C ALA A 69 -10.65 -0.81 -9.72
N GLY A 70 -10.96 0.50 -9.77
CA GLY A 70 -12.04 1.11 -9.01
C GLY A 70 -11.73 1.26 -7.51
N PHE A 71 -10.46 1.50 -7.16
CA PHE A 71 -10.01 1.63 -5.77
C PHE A 71 -9.94 3.10 -5.35
N ASP A 72 -10.27 3.37 -4.08
CA ASP A 72 -9.99 4.65 -3.44
C ASP A 72 -8.52 4.64 -2.99
N PHE A 73 -7.67 5.37 -3.69
CA PHE A 73 -6.23 5.15 -3.66
C PHE A 73 -5.49 6.37 -3.14
N SER A 74 -4.47 6.11 -2.33
CA SER A 74 -3.60 7.16 -1.79
C SER A 74 -2.15 6.70 -1.73
N HIS A 75 -1.26 7.67 -1.54
CA HIS A 75 0.17 7.45 -1.37
C HIS A 75 0.62 8.04 -0.04
N LEU A 76 1.32 7.22 0.75
CA LEU A 76 2.07 7.71 1.89
C LEU A 76 3.53 7.83 1.49
N ASN A 77 3.92 9.04 1.07
CA ASN A 77 5.29 9.37 0.74
C ASN A 77 6.00 9.91 1.98
N LEU A 78 7.26 9.56 2.14
CA LEU A 78 8.17 10.05 3.18
C LEU A 78 9.27 10.95 2.61
N PHE A 79 9.48 10.93 1.29
CA PHE A 79 10.39 11.82 0.62
C PHE A 79 9.68 13.06 0.05
N THR A 80 10.14 14.29 0.31
CA THR A 80 11.22 14.67 1.26
C THR A 80 10.75 14.78 2.72
N MET A 81 9.45 14.76 2.96
CA MET A 81 8.81 14.74 4.27
C MET A 81 7.50 13.92 4.17
N PRO A 82 6.90 13.52 5.31
CA PRO A 82 5.60 12.85 5.31
C PRO A 82 4.54 13.64 4.53
N SER A 83 3.85 12.97 3.60
CA SER A 83 2.82 13.59 2.75
C SER A 83 1.51 13.90 3.48
N VAL A 84 1.38 13.44 4.73
CA VAL A 84 0.22 13.65 5.61
C VAL A 84 0.71 14.04 7.01
N GLU A 85 -0.13 14.80 7.74
CA GLU A 85 0.21 15.30 9.08
C GLU A 85 0.29 14.18 10.12
N ASP A 86 -0.65 13.23 10.08
CA ASP A 86 -0.68 12.05 10.94
C ASP A 86 -0.68 10.76 10.11
N PRO A 87 0.51 10.19 9.85
CA PRO A 87 0.65 8.93 9.12
C PRO A 87 0.02 7.73 9.82
N GLU A 88 -0.02 7.71 11.16
CA GLU A 88 -0.60 6.59 11.92
C GLU A 88 -2.11 6.55 11.71
N THR A 89 -2.79 7.68 11.92
CA THR A 89 -4.22 7.81 11.65
C THR A 89 -4.53 7.51 10.18
N HIS A 90 -3.73 8.01 9.24
CA HIS A 90 -3.91 7.73 7.81
C HIS A 90 -3.84 6.23 7.50
N LEU A 91 -2.85 5.51 8.04
CA LEU A 91 -2.71 4.06 7.86
C LEU A 91 -3.85 3.28 8.53
N MET A 92 -4.27 3.73 9.72
CA MET A 92 -5.43 3.19 10.43
C MET A 92 -6.74 3.42 9.71
N ASP A 93 -6.80 4.23 8.65
CA ASP A 93 -8.01 4.52 7.89
C ASP A 93 -8.18 3.63 6.65
N GLN A 94 -7.14 2.89 6.26
CA GLN A 94 -7.10 2.09 5.03
C GLN A 94 -7.69 0.69 5.24
N ASP A 95 -8.16 0.06 4.16
CA ASP A 95 -8.48 -1.38 4.15
C ASP A 95 -7.24 -2.22 3.85
N VAL A 96 -6.34 -1.67 3.02
CA VAL A 96 -5.10 -2.31 2.58
C VAL A 96 -3.96 -1.30 2.63
N VAL A 97 -2.90 -1.63 3.36
CA VAL A 97 -1.61 -0.93 3.26
C VAL A 97 -0.70 -1.77 2.38
N TRP A 98 -0.34 -1.26 1.20
CA TRP A 98 0.47 -1.95 0.21
C TRP A 98 1.89 -1.39 0.19
N VAL A 99 2.84 -2.13 0.76
CA VAL A 99 4.25 -1.74 0.82
C VAL A 99 4.96 -2.23 -0.44
N ASN A 100 5.45 -1.32 -1.27
CA ASN A 100 6.07 -1.70 -2.52
C ASN A 100 7.50 -2.20 -2.33
N GLY A 101 7.94 -3.06 -3.25
CA GLY A 101 9.30 -3.60 -3.28
C GLY A 101 10.39 -2.55 -3.58
N GLY A 102 11.62 -2.93 -3.29
CA GLY A 102 12.81 -2.11 -3.50
C GLY A 102 13.92 -2.47 -2.51
N SER A 103 14.71 -1.47 -2.10
CA SER A 103 15.72 -1.67 -1.05
C SER A 103 15.06 -1.70 0.32
N VAL A 104 14.95 -2.89 0.91
CA VAL A 104 14.50 -3.05 2.31
C VAL A 104 15.39 -2.29 3.28
N ILE A 105 16.69 -2.16 2.97
CA ILE A 105 17.64 -1.36 3.75
C ILE A 105 17.20 0.11 3.77
N ASN A 106 16.86 0.68 2.60
CA ASN A 106 16.41 2.07 2.51
C ASN A 106 15.09 2.27 3.24
N LEU A 107 14.13 1.38 3.02
CA LEU A 107 12.83 1.39 3.68
C LEU A 107 12.99 1.44 5.21
N LEU A 108 13.73 0.47 5.79
CA LEU A 108 13.92 0.39 7.24
C LEU A 108 14.75 1.54 7.81
N ALA A 109 15.64 2.15 7.01
CA ALA A 109 16.41 3.32 7.45
C ALA A 109 15.50 4.55 7.57
N VAL A 110 14.68 4.80 6.55
CA VAL A 110 13.74 5.93 6.52
C VAL A 110 12.67 5.78 7.58
N TRP A 111 12.05 4.60 7.71
CA TRP A 111 11.02 4.36 8.71
C TRP A 111 11.55 4.56 10.14
N ARG A 112 12.76 4.05 10.44
CA ARG A 112 13.40 4.29 11.74
C ARG A 112 13.68 5.77 12.00
N ALA A 113 14.09 6.52 10.98
CA ALA A 113 14.32 7.96 11.12
C ALA A 113 13.03 8.73 11.43
N HIS A 114 11.87 8.26 10.95
CA HIS A 114 10.55 8.81 11.28
C HIS A 114 9.94 8.24 12.57
N GLY A 115 10.67 7.39 13.32
CA GLY A 115 10.16 6.76 14.54
C GLY A 115 9.14 5.65 14.28
N TRP A 116 9.01 5.18 13.04
CA TRP A 116 8.10 4.10 12.68
C TRP A 116 8.78 2.76 12.94
N MET A 117 8.19 1.96 13.82
CA MET A 117 8.48 0.53 13.86
C MET A 117 7.47 -0.20 12.98
N PRO A 118 7.89 -1.24 12.22
CA PRO A 118 7.01 -1.96 11.30
C PRO A 118 5.88 -2.74 12.00
N PHE A 119 5.83 -2.72 13.33
CA PHE A 119 4.79 -3.34 14.13
C PHE A 119 3.98 -2.26 14.85
N CYS A 120 2.84 -1.89 14.26
CA CYS A 120 1.77 -1.29 15.04
C CYS A 120 1.06 -2.45 15.78
N GLY A 121 1.55 -2.77 16.98
CA GLY A 121 1.08 -3.91 17.79
C GLY A 121 -0.38 -3.84 18.25
N GLY A 122 -1.10 -2.76 17.92
CA GLY A 122 -2.54 -2.59 18.13
C GLY A 122 -3.34 -2.36 16.85
N CYS A 123 -2.70 -2.40 15.67
CA CYS A 123 -3.42 -2.18 14.41
C CYS A 123 -4.28 -3.42 14.14
N GLY A 124 -5.59 -3.29 14.32
CA GLY A 124 -6.57 -4.27 13.86
C GLY A 124 -6.65 -4.37 12.32
N LYS A 125 -5.56 -4.07 11.60
CA LYS A 125 -5.53 -3.87 10.16
C LYS A 125 -4.36 -4.58 9.50
N THR A 126 -4.59 -4.82 8.23
CA THR A 126 -3.86 -5.74 7.39
C THR A 126 -2.71 -4.99 6.71
N VAL A 127 -1.48 -5.25 7.17
CA VAL A 127 -0.25 -4.66 6.61
C VAL A 127 0.33 -5.66 5.63
N TRP A 128 0.47 -5.27 4.36
CA TRP A 128 0.81 -6.20 3.27
C TRP A 128 2.18 -5.85 2.67
N PHE A 129 3.07 -6.85 2.56
CA PHE A 129 4.43 -6.77 2.01
C PHE A 129 4.51 -7.42 0.62
#